data_AF-A0A5C6ADB9-F1
#
_entry.id   AF-A0A5C6ADB9-F1
#
_cell.length_a   1.000
_cell.length_b   1.000
_cell.length_c   1.000
_cell.angle_alpha   90.00
_cell.angle_beta   90.00
_cell.angle_gamma   90.00
#
_symmetry.space_group_name_H-M   'P 1'
#
loop_
_entity.id
_entity.type
_entity.pdbx_description
1 polymer ?
#
loop_
_entity_poly.entity_id
_entity_poly.type
_entity_poly.pdbx_seq_one_letter_code
_entity_poly.pdbx_strand_id
1 'polypeptide(L)'
;MSKRPIREQLLVEQDVQLSLILRAVLYGAACMTYFTVIQFFTKSSSHPETATWETVLLLTDEAIYWVPGFFMLGPLMIYDMLRITNRVAGPIFAMRRQMMAINQGDEGRQLKFRNEDYWDSLASEFNAVREEIIRLRCENKRLQSEATAASNLIQDKLESESLDDSVVPR
;
A
#
# COMPACT_ATOMS: atom_id res chain seq x y z
N MET A 1 13.15 21.64 -22.25
CA MET A 1 13.14 20.16 -22.29
C MET A 1 12.71 19.67 -20.91
N SER A 2 11.42 19.37 -20.74
CA SER A 2 10.80 19.07 -19.45
C SER A 2 11.23 17.67 -18.98
N LYS A 3 12.08 17.60 -17.96
CA LYS A 3 12.40 16.35 -17.26
C LYS A 3 11.14 15.90 -16.51
N ARG A 4 10.36 15.01 -17.13
CA ARG A 4 9.32 14.25 -16.44
C ARG A 4 10.03 13.43 -15.35
N PRO A 5 9.72 13.59 -14.05
CA PRO A 5 10.27 12.70 -13.05
C PRO A 5 9.78 11.29 -13.36
N ILE A 6 10.76 10.42 -13.67
CA ILE A 6 10.57 9.00 -13.92
C ILE A 6 9.94 8.40 -12.66
N ARG A 7 8.99 7.49 -12.86
CA ARG A 7 8.20 6.82 -11.81
C ARG A 7 9.10 5.87 -11.00
N GLU A 8 10.01 6.42 -10.20
CA GLU A 8 10.95 5.69 -9.32
C GLU A 8 10.30 5.21 -8.00
N GLN A 9 8.99 5.36 -7.82
CA GLN A 9 8.32 4.94 -6.59
C GLN A 9 7.75 3.52 -6.64
N LEU A 10 7.87 2.79 -7.76
CA LEU A 10 7.42 1.39 -7.83
C LEU A 10 8.41 0.41 -7.14
N LEU A 11 9.61 0.88 -6.79
CA LEU A 11 10.64 0.06 -6.13
C LEU A 11 10.69 0.25 -4.60
N VAL A 12 9.89 1.15 -4.02
CA VAL A 12 9.95 1.46 -2.58
C VAL A 12 9.10 0.51 -1.72
N GLU A 13 8.20 -0.29 -2.30
CA GLU A 13 7.48 -1.37 -1.58
C GLU A 13 7.95 -2.77 -2.03
N GLN A 14 9.26 -2.91 -2.33
CA GLN A 14 9.87 -4.21 -2.62
C GLN A 14 9.75 -5.20 -1.45
N ASP A 15 9.68 -4.75 -0.19
CA ASP A 15 9.64 -5.66 0.96
C ASP A 15 8.35 -6.49 1.02
N VAL A 16 7.20 -5.89 0.70
CA VAL A 16 5.90 -6.61 0.72
C VAL A 16 5.78 -7.51 -0.51
N GLN A 17 6.26 -7.04 -1.68
CA GLN A 17 6.29 -7.84 -2.90
C GLN A 17 7.26 -9.03 -2.79
N LEU A 18 8.44 -8.82 -2.19
CA LEU A 18 9.41 -9.88 -1.94
C LEU A 18 8.88 -10.90 -0.92
N SER A 19 8.17 -10.45 0.12
CA SER A 19 7.53 -11.33 1.10
C SER A 19 6.47 -12.24 0.45
N LEU A 20 5.69 -11.72 -0.50
CA LEU A 20 4.70 -12.50 -1.25
C LEU A 20 5.35 -13.49 -2.23
N ILE A 21 6.38 -13.06 -2.97
CA ILE A 21 7.14 -13.94 -3.86
C ILE A 21 7.85 -15.03 -3.04
N LEU A 22 8.46 -14.68 -1.91
CA LEU A 22 9.12 -15.62 -1.01
C LEU A 22 8.12 -16.64 -0.47
N ARG A 23 6.90 -16.23 -0.10
CA ARG A 23 5.84 -17.16 0.29
C ARG A 23 5.41 -18.07 -0.87
N ALA A 24 5.24 -17.54 -2.08
CA ALA A 24 4.91 -18.34 -3.25
C ALA A 24 6.01 -19.37 -3.57
N VAL A 25 7.27 -18.97 -3.50
CA VAL A 25 8.43 -19.86 -3.65
C VAL A 25 8.50 -20.87 -2.51
N LEU A 26 8.23 -20.46 -1.27
CA LEU A 26 8.22 -21.35 -0.09
C LEU A 26 7.10 -22.39 -0.17
N TYR A 27 5.88 -22.00 -0.59
CA TYR A 27 4.80 -22.95 -0.84
C TYR A 27 5.10 -23.86 -2.03
N GLY A 28 5.72 -23.33 -3.09
CA GLY A 28 6.22 -24.14 -4.21
C GLY A 28 7.26 -25.17 -3.76
N ALA A 29 8.20 -24.76 -2.93
CA ALA A 29 9.23 -25.63 -2.36
C ALA A 29 8.65 -26.66 -1.39
N ALA A 30 7.65 -26.28 -0.58
CA ALA A 30 6.92 -27.21 0.28
C ALA A 30 6.17 -28.26 -0.55
N CYS A 31 5.56 -27.86 -1.67
CA CYS A 31 4.90 -28.76 -2.60
C CYS A 31 5.90 -29.72 -3.27
N MET A 32 7.06 -29.22 -3.71
CA MET A 32 8.16 -30.05 -4.20
C MET A 32 8.61 -31.06 -3.14
N THR A 33 8.80 -30.61 -1.89
CA THR A 33 9.22 -31.47 -0.77
C THR A 33 8.18 -32.55 -0.49
N TYR A 34 6.89 -32.23 -0.60
CA TYR A 34 5.81 -33.20 -0.45
C TYR A 34 5.86 -34.29 -1.53
N PHE A 35 6.02 -33.91 -2.80
CA PHE A 35 6.14 -34.86 -3.91
C PHE A 35 7.40 -35.73 -3.81
N THR A 36 8.54 -35.16 -3.40
CA THR A 36 9.78 -35.94 -3.23
C THR A 36 9.66 -36.95 -2.08
N VAL A 37 9.00 -36.58 -0.98
CA VAL A 37 8.72 -37.51 0.13
C VAL A 37 7.81 -38.65 -0.31
N ILE A 38 6.74 -38.36 -1.06
CA ILE A 38 5.86 -39.42 -1.61
C ILE A 38 6.67 -40.39 -2.47
N GLN A 39 7.46 -39.87 -3.42
CA GLN A 39 8.27 -40.69 -4.31
C GLN A 39 9.28 -41.54 -3.52
N PHE A 40 9.89 -40.97 -2.49
CA PHE A 40 10.80 -41.69 -1.60
C PHE A 40 10.12 -42.87 -0.90
N PHE A 41 8.91 -42.66 -0.34
CA PHE A 41 8.15 -43.74 0.32
C PHE A 41 7.68 -44.82 -0.66
N THR A 42 7.22 -44.43 -1.85
CA THR A 42 6.81 -45.37 -2.90
C THR A 42 7.97 -46.27 -3.33
N LYS A 43 9.18 -45.71 -3.49
CA LYS A 43 10.37 -46.50 -3.87
C LYS A 43 10.87 -47.37 -2.72
N SER A 44 10.93 -46.83 -1.50
CA SER A 44 11.31 -47.58 -0.30
C SER A 44 10.43 -48.81 -0.06
N SER A 45 9.12 -48.70 -0.31
CA SER A 45 8.19 -49.82 -0.17
C SER A 45 8.25 -50.83 -1.31
N SER A 46 8.72 -50.42 -2.50
CA SER A 46 8.73 -51.28 -3.68
C SER A 46 10.03 -52.07 -3.85
N HIS A 47 11.18 -51.53 -3.42
CA HIS A 47 12.50 -52.17 -3.56
C HIS A 47 13.30 -52.05 -2.23
N PRO A 48 13.18 -53.04 -1.32
CA PRO A 48 13.79 -52.99 0.02
C PRO A 48 15.33 -53.09 0.05
N GLU A 49 15.98 -53.44 -1.07
CA GLU A 49 17.35 -53.95 -1.10
C GLU A 49 18.35 -53.13 -1.94
N THR A 50 17.96 -51.93 -2.40
CA THR A 50 18.86 -51.00 -3.11
C THR A 50 19.51 -49.98 -2.16
N ALA A 51 20.80 -49.69 -2.38
CA ALA A 51 21.53 -48.68 -1.63
C ALA A 51 20.88 -47.29 -1.75
N THR A 52 20.79 -46.56 -0.63
CA THR A 52 20.12 -45.25 -0.54
C THR A 52 20.61 -44.21 -1.55
N TRP A 53 21.86 -44.31 -2.00
CA TRP A 53 22.43 -43.45 -3.04
C TRP A 53 21.88 -43.74 -4.45
N GLU A 54 21.59 -45.01 -4.76
CA GLU A 54 20.99 -45.39 -6.05
C GLU A 54 19.53 -44.94 -6.13
N THR A 55 18.84 -44.94 -5.00
CA THR A 55 17.48 -44.39 -4.88
C THR A 55 17.44 -42.89 -5.21
N VAL A 56 18.47 -42.11 -4.85
CA VAL A 56 18.57 -40.67 -5.19
C VAL A 56 18.76 -40.45 -6.69
N LEU A 57 19.59 -41.26 -7.36
CA LEU A 57 19.77 -41.19 -8.81
C LEU A 57 18.50 -41.60 -9.57
N LEU A 58 17.78 -42.62 -9.09
CA LEU A 58 16.49 -43.05 -9.64
C LEU A 58 15.37 -42.01 -9.41
N LEU A 59 15.36 -41.33 -8.25
CA LEU A 59 14.46 -40.21 -8.01
C LEU A 59 14.71 -39.06 -9.01
N THR A 60 15.96 -38.86 -9.41
CA THR A 60 16.35 -37.80 -10.36
C THR A 60 15.86 -38.12 -11.78
N ASP A 61 15.89 -39.40 -12.17
CA ASP A 61 15.39 -39.85 -13.47
C ASP A 61 13.87 -39.66 -13.59
N GLU A 62 13.13 -39.97 -12.52
CA GLU A 62 11.67 -39.77 -12.49
C GLU A 62 11.30 -38.29 -12.27
N ALA A 63 12.21 -37.49 -11.72
CA ALA A 63 12.04 -36.05 -11.63
C ALA A 63 11.93 -35.36 -12.98
N ILE A 64 12.47 -35.98 -14.04
CA ILE A 64 12.40 -35.46 -15.40
C ILE A 64 10.96 -35.29 -15.90
N TYR A 65 9.99 -36.03 -15.35
CA TYR A 65 8.59 -35.96 -15.77
C TYR A 65 7.83 -34.76 -15.20
N TRP A 66 8.18 -34.31 -13.98
CA TRP A 66 7.46 -33.22 -13.29
C TRP A 66 8.23 -31.90 -13.25
N VAL A 67 9.56 -31.93 -13.38
CA VAL A 67 10.41 -30.73 -13.44
C VAL A 67 10.01 -29.76 -14.58
N PRO A 68 9.72 -30.21 -15.81
CA PRO A 68 9.25 -29.32 -16.88
C PRO A 68 7.92 -28.64 -16.54
N GLY A 69 7.00 -29.38 -15.91
CA GLY A 69 5.72 -28.86 -15.45
C GLY A 69 5.90 -27.75 -14.42
N PHE A 70 6.79 -27.96 -13.44
CA PHE A 70 7.08 -26.95 -12.43
C PHE A 70 7.80 -25.72 -13.01
N PHE A 71 8.72 -25.93 -13.94
CA PHE A 71 9.43 -24.84 -14.62
C PHE A 71 8.50 -23.98 -15.48
N MET A 72 7.39 -24.56 -15.95
CA MET A 72 6.35 -23.84 -16.69
C MET A 72 5.33 -23.18 -15.75
N LEU A 73 4.90 -23.87 -14.69
CA LEU A 73 3.91 -23.36 -13.73
C LEU A 73 4.48 -22.30 -12.78
N GLY A 74 5.72 -22.44 -12.34
CA GLY A 74 6.36 -21.55 -11.36
C GLY A 74 6.40 -20.10 -11.83
N PRO A 75 7.00 -19.80 -13.00
CA PRO A 75 7.00 -18.45 -13.56
C PRO A 75 5.60 -17.92 -13.83
N LEU A 76 4.66 -18.78 -14.26
CA LEU A 76 3.28 -18.40 -14.48
C LEU A 76 2.59 -17.99 -13.17
N MET A 77 2.82 -18.73 -12.08
CA MET A 77 2.25 -18.44 -10.77
C MET A 77 2.86 -17.17 -10.16
N ILE A 78 4.17 -16.98 -10.30
CA ILE A 78 4.86 -15.76 -9.90
C ILE A 78 4.30 -14.57 -10.69
N TYR A 79 4.14 -14.71 -12.01
CA TYR A 79 3.61 -13.67 -12.87
C TYR A 79 2.18 -13.28 -12.49
N ASP A 80 1.31 -14.25 -12.22
CA ASP A 80 -0.07 -13.98 -11.82
C ASP A 80 -0.16 -13.29 -10.46
N MET A 81 0.63 -13.75 -9.48
CA MET A 81 0.74 -13.09 -8.16
C MET A 81 1.26 -11.66 -8.30
N LEU A 82 2.33 -11.45 -9.07
CA LEU A 82 2.87 -10.12 -9.34
C LEU A 82 1.83 -9.21 -9.98
N ARG A 83 1.04 -9.73 -10.93
CA ARG A 83 -0.01 -8.97 -11.60
C ARG A 83 -1.10 -8.53 -10.61
N ILE A 84 -1.57 -9.43 -9.75
CA ILE A 84 -2.59 -9.12 -8.74
C ILE A 84 -2.04 -8.10 -7.73
N THR A 85 -0.83 -8.31 -7.20
CA THR A 85 -0.22 -7.37 -6.24
C THR A 85 0.01 -5.99 -6.86
N ASN A 86 0.51 -5.92 -8.09
CA ASN A 86 0.72 -4.64 -8.79
C ASN A 86 -0.60 -3.89 -9.04
N ARG A 87 -1.68 -4.63 -9.30
CA ARG A 87 -3.02 -4.07 -9.50
C ARG A 87 -3.57 -3.43 -8.23
N VAL A 88 -3.27 -3.99 -7.05
CA VAL A 88 -3.68 -3.48 -5.73
C VAL A 88 -2.77 -2.36 -5.21
N ALA A 89 -1.46 -2.47 -5.42
CA ALA A 89 -0.48 -1.53 -4.88
C ALA A 89 -0.63 -0.12 -5.44
N GLY A 90 -0.98 0.01 -6.72
CA GLY A 90 -1.14 1.32 -7.38
C GLY A 90 -2.19 2.22 -6.71
N PRO A 91 -3.44 1.75 -6.54
CA PRO A 91 -4.49 2.48 -5.85
C PRO A 91 -4.15 2.85 -4.39
N ILE A 92 -3.59 1.92 -3.63
CA ILE A 92 -3.21 2.15 -2.22
C ILE A 92 -2.13 3.23 -2.11
N PHE A 93 -1.10 3.17 -2.95
CA PHE A 93 -0.05 4.17 -2.93
C PHE A 93 -0.56 5.56 -3.29
N ALA A 94 -1.47 5.64 -4.27
CA ALA A 94 -2.14 6.89 -4.63
C ALA A 94 -2.94 7.46 -3.44
N MET A 95 -3.67 6.61 -2.70
CA MET A 95 -4.39 7.01 -1.48
C MET A 95 -3.44 7.53 -0.40
N ARG A 96 -2.40 6.78 -0.07
CA ARG A 96 -1.40 7.18 0.94
C ARG A 96 -0.82 8.55 0.64
N ARG A 97 -0.49 8.81 -0.64
CA ARG A 97 0.05 10.10 -1.07
C ARG A 97 -0.96 11.24 -0.86
N GLN A 98 -2.23 11.03 -1.17
CA GLN A 98 -3.26 12.05 -0.95
C GLN A 98 -3.56 12.25 0.54
N MET A 99 -3.56 11.20 1.36
CA MET A 99 -3.66 11.33 2.81
C MET A 99 -2.52 12.17 3.38
N MET A 100 -1.29 11.94 2.93
CA MET A 100 -0.15 12.76 3.35
C MET A 100 -0.31 14.22 2.93
N ALA A 101 -0.77 14.49 1.70
CA ALA A 101 -1.04 15.85 1.23
C ALA A 101 -2.11 16.54 2.10
N ILE A 102 -3.22 15.85 2.37
CA ILE A 102 -4.26 16.34 3.28
C ILE A 102 -3.66 16.64 4.66
N ASN A 103 -2.87 15.74 5.22
CA ASN A 103 -2.26 15.93 6.54
C ASN A 103 -1.29 17.13 6.59
N GLN A 104 -0.61 17.44 5.49
CA GLN A 104 0.27 18.61 5.37
C GLN A 104 -0.47 19.95 5.21
N GLY A 105 -1.80 19.93 5.19
CA GLY A 105 -2.63 21.13 5.07
C GLY A 105 -3.02 21.48 3.64
N ASP A 106 -2.59 20.69 2.65
CA ASP A 106 -3.12 20.78 1.29
C ASP A 106 -4.57 20.28 1.28
N GLU A 107 -5.37 20.77 0.34
CA GLU A 107 -6.74 20.26 0.15
C GLU A 107 -6.73 18.85 -0.45
N GLY A 108 -5.59 18.41 -1.02
CA GLY A 108 -5.45 17.11 -1.67
C GLY A 108 -6.34 16.99 -2.91
N ARG A 109 -6.09 16.01 -3.78
CA ARG A 109 -6.92 15.80 -4.98
C ARG A 109 -7.94 14.69 -4.77
N GLN A 110 -9.15 14.85 -5.31
CA GLN A 110 -10.12 13.75 -5.39
C GLN A 110 -9.52 12.55 -6.12
N LEU A 111 -9.72 11.36 -5.56
CA LEU A 111 -9.30 10.11 -6.18
C LEU A 111 -10.43 9.56 -7.04
N LYS A 112 -10.11 9.17 -8.27
CA LYS A 112 -11.00 8.45 -9.17
C LYS A 112 -10.22 7.31 -9.81
N PHE A 113 -10.56 6.07 -9.46
CA PHE A 113 -9.96 4.89 -10.07
C PHE A 113 -10.77 4.49 -11.31
N ARG A 114 -10.09 4.16 -12.41
CA ARG A 114 -10.76 4.07 -13.72
C ARG A 114 -11.44 2.72 -14.00
N ASN A 115 -11.12 1.64 -13.28
CA ASN A 115 -11.31 0.30 -13.85
C ASN A 115 -11.70 -0.85 -12.91
N GLU A 116 -12.06 -0.64 -11.63
CA GLU A 116 -12.27 -1.77 -10.72
C GLU A 116 -13.31 -1.45 -9.65
N ASP A 117 -14.43 -2.18 -9.66
CA ASP A 117 -15.55 -2.02 -8.72
C ASP A 117 -15.11 -2.03 -7.25
N TYR A 118 -14.06 -2.78 -6.91
CA TYR A 118 -13.49 -2.85 -5.56
C TYR A 118 -12.89 -1.53 -5.08
N TRP A 119 -12.22 -0.78 -5.96
CA TRP A 119 -11.51 0.44 -5.58
C TRP A 119 -12.39 1.68 -5.69
N ASP A 120 -13.46 1.63 -6.48
CA ASP A 120 -14.35 2.76 -6.65
C ASP A 120 -15.11 3.09 -5.36
N SER A 121 -15.58 2.07 -4.63
CA SER A 121 -16.17 2.24 -3.30
C SER A 121 -15.18 2.83 -2.30
N LEU A 122 -13.94 2.35 -2.30
CA LEU A 122 -12.92 2.88 -1.38
C LEU A 122 -12.54 4.33 -1.73
N ALA A 123 -12.50 4.67 -3.02
CA ALA A 123 -12.25 6.04 -3.47
C ALA A 123 -13.39 6.98 -3.09
N SER A 124 -14.64 6.54 -3.20
CA SER A 124 -15.79 7.36 -2.82
C SER A 124 -15.79 7.63 -1.30
N GLU A 125 -15.52 6.62 -0.48
CA GLU A 125 -15.34 6.78 0.97
C GLU A 125 -14.20 7.74 1.32
N PHE A 126 -13.03 7.60 0.66
CA PHE A 126 -11.92 8.52 0.87
C PHE A 126 -12.27 9.96 0.48
N ASN A 127 -12.96 10.15 -0.65
CA ASN A 127 -13.37 11.48 -1.10
C ASN A 127 -14.37 12.12 -0.13
N ALA A 128 -15.29 11.34 0.45
CA ALA A 128 -16.22 11.82 1.46
C ALA A 128 -15.49 12.28 2.73
N VAL A 129 -14.52 11.50 3.22
CA VAL A 129 -13.69 11.88 4.38
C VAL A 129 -12.87 13.13 4.08
N ARG A 130 -12.27 13.21 2.89
CA ARG A 130 -11.53 14.40 2.45
C ARG A 130 -12.41 15.65 2.45
N GLU A 131 -13.62 15.56 1.91
CA GLU A 131 -14.57 16.67 1.85
C GLU A 131 -14.94 17.18 3.23
N GLU A 132 -15.18 16.26 4.18
CA GLU A 132 -15.47 16.63 5.56
C GLU A 132 -14.28 17.32 6.25
N ILE A 133 -13.05 16.83 6.02
CA ILE A 133 -11.84 17.49 6.55
C ILE A 133 -11.69 18.92 5.98
N ILE A 134 -11.94 19.11 4.70
CA ILE A 134 -11.88 20.45 4.07
C ILE A 134 -12.94 21.37 4.66
N ARG A 135 -14.16 20.86 4.83
CA ARG A 135 -15.26 21.60 5.46
C ARG A 135 -14.89 22.06 6.87
N LEU A 136 -14.38 21.15 7.71
CA LEU A 136 -13.95 21.45 9.08
C LEU A 136 -12.79 22.46 9.14
N ARG A 137 -11.87 22.42 8.17
CA ARG A 137 -10.78 23.40 8.05
C ARG A 137 -11.30 24.77 7.65
N CYS A 138 -12.24 24.83 6.71
CA CYS A 138 -12.87 26.08 6.28
C CYS A 138 -13.63 26.73 7.44
N GLU A 139 -14.40 25.94 8.19
CA GLU A 139 -15.13 26.40 9.36
C GLU A 139 -14.20 26.89 10.48
N ASN A 140 -13.12 26.16 10.78
CA ASN A 140 -12.11 26.62 11.73
C ASN A 140 -11.47 27.96 11.32
N LYS A 141 -11.12 28.12 10.03
CA LYS A 141 -10.56 29.38 9.53
C LYS A 141 -11.56 30.54 9.69
N ARG A 142 -12.84 30.31 9.42
CA ARG A 142 -13.90 31.31 9.62
C ARG A 142 -14.01 31.71 11.09
N LEU A 143 -14.12 30.74 11.99
CA LEU A 143 -14.24 30.98 13.44
C LEU A 143 -13.00 31.70 13.99
N GLN A 144 -11.80 31.35 13.54
CA GLN A 144 -10.57 32.06 13.90
C GLN A 144 -10.60 33.52 13.44
N SER A 145 -11.05 33.79 12.20
CA SER A 145 -11.15 35.16 11.69
C SER A 145 -12.17 36.01 12.46
N GLU A 146 -13.31 35.41 12.85
CA GLU A 146 -14.34 36.07 13.67
C GLU A 146 -13.82 36.38 15.08
N ALA A 147 -13.11 35.43 15.70
CA ALA A 147 -12.49 35.63 17.01
C ALA A 147 -11.40 36.71 16.98
N THR A 148 -10.55 36.73 15.95
CA THR A 148 -9.53 37.79 15.78
C THR A 148 -10.17 39.15 15.54
N ALA A 149 -11.22 39.23 14.72
CA ALA A 149 -11.94 40.49 14.48
C ALA A 149 -12.60 41.01 15.77
N ALA A 150 -13.24 40.14 16.55
CA ALA A 150 -13.83 40.51 17.84
C ALA A 150 -12.77 40.99 18.85
N SER A 151 -11.61 40.32 18.91
CA SER A 151 -10.49 40.75 19.76
C SER A 151 -9.96 42.13 19.39
N ASN A 152 -9.81 42.42 18.09
CA ASN A 152 -9.35 43.73 17.62
C ASN A 152 -10.36 44.84 17.94
N LEU A 153 -11.66 44.58 17.81
CA LEU A 153 -12.72 45.55 18.17
C LEU A 153 -12.72 45.88 19.67
N ILE A 154 -12.48 44.89 20.53
CA ILE A 154 -12.38 45.09 21.98
C ILE A 154 -11.14 45.93 22.31
N GLN A 155 -10.00 45.65 21.67
CA GLN A 155 -8.77 46.41 21.87
C GLN A 155 -8.91 47.87 21.44
N ASP A 156 -9.49 48.13 20.26
CA ASP A 156 -9.75 49.48 19.74
C ASP A 156 -10.69 50.26 20.67
N LYS A 157 -11.71 49.59 21.22
CA LYS A 157 -12.62 50.20 22.20
C LYS A 157 -11.90 50.56 23.50
N LEU A 158 -11.06 49.67 24.03
CA LEU A 158 -10.25 49.93 25.24
C LEU A 158 -9.24 51.08 25.03
N GLU A 159 -8.59 51.16 23.87
CA GLU A 159 -7.70 52.28 23.54
C GLU A 159 -8.46 53.60 23.46
N SER A 160 -9.63 53.62 22.82
CA SER A 160 -10.46 54.83 22.73
C SER A 160 -10.97 55.31 24.09
N GLU A 161 -11.31 54.40 25.00
CA GLU A 161 -11.80 54.70 26.35
C GLU A 161 -10.66 55.16 27.28
N SER A 162 -9.46 54.61 27.11
CA SER A 162 -8.24 55.07 27.81
C SER A 162 -7.75 56.46 27.37
N LEU A 163 -8.03 56.85 26.12
CA LEU A 163 -7.71 58.19 25.61
C LEU A 163 -8.65 59.25 26.20
N ASP A 164 -9.93 58.92 26.39
CA ASP A 164 -10.95 59.83 26.92
C ASP A 164 -10.74 60.13 28.43
N ASP A 165 -10.36 59.11 29.22
CA ASP A 165 -10.02 59.28 30.65
C ASP A 165 -8.76 60.13 30.91
N SER A 166 -7.91 60.32 29.90
CA SER A 166 -6.74 61.22 29.99
C SER A 166 -7.08 62.70 29.78
N VAL A 167 -8.29 63.00 29.32
CA VAL A 167 -8.79 64.37 29.04
C VAL A 167 -9.77 64.80 30.14
N VAL A 168 -9.36 64.67 31.41
CA VAL A 168 -10.03 65.37 32.53
C VAL A 168 -9.23 66.63 32.83
N PRO A 169 -9.69 67.83 32.43
CA PRO A 169 -9.00 69.08 32.74
C PRO A 169 -9.11 69.38 34.24
N ARG A 170 -7.95 69.70 34.85
CA ARG A 170 -7.86 70.29 36.20
C ARG A 170 -8.50 71.67 36.26
#